data_AF-A0A3D5Z7P0-F1
#
_entry.id   AF-A0A3D5Z7P0-F1
#
_cell.length_a   1.000
_cell.length_b   1.000
_cell.length_c   1.000
_cell.angle_alpha   90.00
_cell.angle_beta   90.00
_cell.angle_gamma   90.00
#
_symmetry.space_group_name_H-M   'P 1'
#
loop_
_entity.id
_entity.type
_entity.pdbx_description
1 polymer ?
#
loop_
_entity_poly.entity_id
_entity_poly.type
_entity_poly.pdbx_seq_one_letter_code
_entity_poly.pdbx_strand_id
1 'polypeptide(L)'
;MNESKIKYNFSKSSKIILIVLLILLVISIIIGASYAYYIVTVSQTKQNVVTSSCINMSLTNEKNAIKLEKQFPILDSEGKKLTPYSFTITNTCDLFLSYKVNLEMLEGTTLNSKYVKVMVNNEATQNLANVPKNDTTYLSTSVESRTLAQGSLSNGDSVDYTLRIWMDEDTPLVDDAMNKSLLSKVIVTAEPSSYKPTDYVSTLHDAILVNEYQVKTTDNAISKITAKETPDFNKTAPIIVWQENHETTNTNLNMDMPDTSLVGNASLGGQNLNADSTKVRLSTGYTFNSEKGQYVMTDSKLYSADELASLDFSSTTYYVEGGGTNISSSNVLSSYTNSSGTYLYKVTSVTTSNVGTANTNSYRIRYAFKTNRYTETELESDKSDKGLYTAQDDYGTSYYYRGNVSNNNVYFAGAYWKIIRINGDGTIRLLYNGTKVNAKGGDTQYGTSAFNSTRTDPAYVGYMYGTTAGAIGSRENNLANGKDSNIKTKVDEFYNKYIVANNLQDYLADTGFCGDRSITNSGDGYSTTSYTEYGAVNRLAKTNKLPVLTCPDKEHDLYTVDSTKGNGALTNPIGLMTADEAAMAGMVNGYLNTLSYVYTGTWYWTMSPYYFNPSNSAS
;
A
#
# COMPACT_ATOMS: atom_id res chain seq x y z
N MET A 1 58.80 -1.92 -36.55
CA MET A 1 58.36 -0.98 -35.49
C MET A 1 58.09 -1.80 -34.25
N ASN A 2 59.02 -1.80 -33.29
CA ASN A 2 58.91 -2.56 -32.04
C ASN A 2 58.47 -1.62 -30.91
N GLU A 3 57.32 -1.90 -30.31
CA GLU A 3 56.87 -1.27 -29.07
C GLU A 3 57.70 -1.76 -27.88
N SER A 4 58.27 -0.83 -27.12
CA SER A 4 58.92 -1.11 -25.83
C SER A 4 57.86 -1.23 -24.72
N LYS A 5 57.60 -2.44 -24.22
CA LYS A 5 56.87 -2.65 -22.97
C LYS A 5 57.77 -2.34 -21.78
N ILE A 6 57.46 -1.29 -21.02
CA ILE A 6 58.08 -0.97 -19.74
C ILE A 6 57.53 -1.96 -18.68
N LYS A 7 58.40 -2.81 -18.14
CA LYS A 7 58.11 -3.63 -16.94
C LYS A 7 58.50 -2.84 -15.69
N TYR A 8 57.53 -2.43 -14.88
CA TYR A 8 57.78 -1.88 -13.55
C TYR A 8 58.13 -3.02 -12.58
N ASN A 9 59.40 -3.10 -12.17
CA ASN A 9 59.87 -4.01 -11.13
C ASN A 9 59.75 -3.31 -9.76
N PHE A 10 58.65 -3.52 -9.05
CA PHE A 10 58.51 -3.08 -7.67
C PHE A 10 59.44 -3.89 -6.75
N SER A 11 60.24 -3.21 -5.94
CA SER A 11 61.15 -3.83 -4.99
C SER A 11 60.38 -4.60 -3.89
N LYS A 12 61.05 -5.55 -3.24
CA LYS A 12 60.43 -6.44 -2.23
C LYS A 12 59.82 -5.65 -1.05
N SER A 13 60.37 -4.47 -0.71
CA SER A 13 59.79 -3.59 0.33
C SER A 13 58.54 -2.84 -0.15
N SER A 14 58.49 -2.43 -1.43
CA SER A 14 57.34 -1.74 -2.02
C SER A 14 56.10 -2.64 -2.10
N LYS A 15 56.28 -3.95 -2.33
CA LYS A 15 55.19 -4.92 -2.32
C LYS A 15 54.61 -5.14 -0.90
N ILE A 16 55.46 -5.10 0.13
CA ILE A 16 55.02 -5.23 1.52
C ILE A 16 54.21 -4.00 1.94
N ILE A 17 54.65 -2.79 1.55
CA ILE A 17 53.91 -1.55 1.83
C ILE A 17 52.55 -1.54 1.14
N LEU A 18 52.47 -2.02 -0.12
CA LEU A 18 51.20 -2.08 -0.84
C LEU A 18 50.23 -3.09 -0.22
N ILE A 19 50.73 -4.24 0.27
CA ILE A 19 49.92 -5.25 0.96
C ILE A 19 49.43 -4.71 2.31
N VAL A 20 50.26 -3.98 3.06
CA VAL A 20 49.86 -3.35 4.33
C VAL A 20 48.81 -2.27 4.11
N LEU A 21 48.93 -1.45 3.06
CA LEU A 21 47.92 -0.45 2.68
C LEU A 21 46.61 -1.10 2.23
N LEU A 22 46.67 -2.23 1.50
CA LEU A 22 45.47 -2.96 1.07
C LEU A 22 44.76 -3.63 2.26
N ILE A 23 45.51 -4.15 3.23
CA ILE A 23 44.96 -4.71 4.48
C ILE A 23 44.33 -3.58 5.32
N LEU A 24 44.97 -2.42 5.43
CA LEU A 24 44.39 -1.25 6.12
C LEU A 24 43.12 -0.73 5.44
N LEU A 25 43.07 -0.76 4.10
CA LEU A 25 41.90 -0.38 3.32
C LEU A 25 40.75 -1.39 3.46
N VAL A 26 41.06 -2.70 3.50
CA VAL A 26 40.06 -3.75 3.75
C VAL A 26 39.56 -3.69 5.19
N ILE A 27 40.42 -3.40 6.17
CA ILE A 27 40.01 -3.21 7.57
C ILE A 27 39.15 -1.94 7.72
N SER A 28 39.43 -0.84 7.01
CA SER A 28 38.57 0.35 7.03
C SER A 28 37.22 0.13 6.34
N ILE A 29 37.17 -0.69 5.29
CA ILE A 29 35.90 -1.10 4.65
C ILE A 29 35.10 -2.07 5.54
N ILE A 30 35.77 -2.96 6.30
CA ILE A 30 35.10 -3.87 7.26
C ILE A 30 34.59 -3.10 8.50
N ILE A 31 35.31 -2.07 8.94
CA ILE A 31 34.84 -1.16 10.01
C ILE A 31 33.71 -0.24 9.48
N GLY A 32 33.75 0.15 8.20
CA GLY A 32 32.69 0.94 7.54
C GLY A 32 31.42 0.15 7.21
N ALA A 33 31.50 -1.18 7.06
CA ALA A 33 30.34 -2.05 6.80
C ALA A 33 29.80 -2.76 8.06
N SER A 34 30.36 -2.51 9.25
CA SER A 34 29.93 -3.13 10.51
C SER A 34 29.47 -2.14 11.59
N TYR A 35 29.29 -0.86 11.26
CA TYR A 35 28.82 0.17 12.21
C TYR A 35 27.33 0.52 12.10
N ALA A 36 26.52 -0.43 11.62
CA ALA A 36 25.07 -0.30 11.62
C ALA A 36 24.40 -1.51 12.28
N TYR A 37 24.80 -1.90 13.49
CA TYR A 37 23.98 -2.75 14.37
C TYR A 37 24.60 -2.83 15.79
N TYR A 38 24.58 -1.73 16.54
CA TYR A 38 24.69 -1.78 18.00
C TYR A 38 23.85 -0.68 18.63
N ILE A 39 22.52 -0.79 18.51
CA ILE A 39 21.63 -0.12 19.45
C ILE A 39 21.62 -0.98 20.71
N VAL A 40 22.30 -0.52 21.77
CA VAL A 40 22.26 -1.12 23.09
C VAL A 40 20.78 -1.27 23.53
N THR A 41 20.34 -2.51 23.68
CA THR A 41 19.01 -2.89 24.16
C THR A 41 19.02 -2.99 25.69
N VAL A 42 18.70 -1.87 26.35
CA VAL A 42 18.36 -1.88 27.78
C VAL A 42 16.84 -1.85 27.91
N SER A 43 16.25 -2.93 28.44
CA SER A 43 14.86 -2.96 28.88
C SER A 43 14.77 -2.61 30.37
N GLN A 44 13.75 -1.84 30.74
CA GLN A 44 13.34 -1.65 32.14
C GLN A 44 11.85 -1.46 32.14
N THR A 45 11.16 -2.01 33.15
CA THR A 45 9.71 -2.11 33.33
C THR A 45 9.18 -0.94 34.16
N LYS A 46 8.30 -0.09 33.60
CA LYS A 46 7.25 0.72 34.28
C LYS A 46 6.50 1.62 33.29
N GLN A 47 5.16 1.55 33.34
CA GLN A 47 4.18 2.17 32.42
C GLN A 47 4.41 3.69 32.19
N ASN A 48 4.09 4.13 30.97
CA ASN A 48 4.38 5.45 30.41
C ASN A 48 3.15 6.40 30.42
N VAL A 49 2.21 6.18 31.34
CA VAL A 49 0.95 6.94 31.42
C VAL A 49 0.98 7.77 32.70
N VAL A 50 1.00 9.10 32.58
CA VAL A 50 0.79 9.99 33.72
C VAL A 50 -0.68 10.41 33.75
N THR A 51 -1.39 9.88 34.75
CA THR A 51 -2.65 10.40 35.32
C THR A 51 -3.76 10.80 34.35
N SER A 52 -4.23 9.87 33.51
CA SER A 52 -5.67 9.74 33.31
C SER A 52 -5.99 8.25 33.17
N SER A 53 -6.99 7.76 33.88
CA SER A 53 -7.50 6.39 33.71
C SER A 53 -8.15 6.16 32.32
N CYS A 54 -8.12 7.16 31.44
CA CYS A 54 -8.91 7.24 30.22
C CYS A 54 -8.20 6.89 28.92
N ILE A 55 -6.87 6.84 28.93
CA ILE A 55 -6.09 6.53 27.73
C ILE A 55 -5.26 5.29 27.98
N ASN A 56 -5.38 4.34 27.06
CA ASN A 56 -4.46 3.23 26.95
C ASN A 56 -3.40 3.56 25.90
N MET A 57 -2.15 3.20 26.20
CA MET A 57 -1.03 3.37 25.28
C MET A 57 -0.30 2.04 25.16
N SER A 58 -0.17 1.56 23.93
CA SER A 58 0.68 0.42 23.60
C SER A 58 1.94 0.89 22.88
N LEU A 59 3.03 0.18 23.11
CA LEU A 59 4.35 0.50 22.56
C LEU A 59 4.83 -0.70 21.76
N THR A 60 5.29 -0.46 20.54
CA THR A 60 6.02 -1.44 19.74
C THR A 60 7.50 -1.03 19.78
N ASN A 61 8.39 -1.93 20.23
CA ASN A 61 9.77 -1.67 20.70
C ASN A 61 9.88 -1.30 22.19
N GLU A 62 9.64 -2.29 23.07
CA GLU A 62 9.45 -2.28 24.54
C GLU A 62 10.50 -1.55 25.44
N LYS A 63 11.36 -0.67 24.94
CA LYS A 63 12.24 0.15 25.79
C LYS A 63 11.44 1.33 26.35
N ASN A 64 11.26 1.36 27.68
CA ASN A 64 10.50 2.42 28.36
C ASN A 64 11.18 3.80 28.36
N ALA A 65 12.45 3.90 27.97
CA ALA A 65 13.18 5.16 27.80
C ALA A 65 13.90 5.20 26.45
N ILE A 66 13.87 6.34 25.79
CA ILE A 66 14.61 6.62 24.56
C ILE A 66 15.95 7.22 24.96
N LYS A 67 17.04 6.57 24.54
CA LYS A 67 18.40 6.99 24.85
C LYS A 67 19.20 7.23 23.58
N LEU A 68 19.81 8.40 23.48
CA LEU A 68 20.91 8.66 22.56
C LEU A 68 22.20 8.70 23.37
N GLU A 69 22.95 7.59 23.34
CA GLU A 69 24.21 7.47 24.07
C GLU A 69 25.38 7.70 23.11
N LYS A 70 26.19 8.73 23.37
CA LYS A 70 27.52 8.92 22.75
C LYS A 70 27.49 8.84 21.21
N GLN A 71 26.44 9.36 20.59
CA GLN A 71 26.32 9.37 19.13
C GLN A 71 27.12 10.51 18.51
N PHE A 72 27.59 10.28 17.28
CA PHE A 72 28.12 11.32 16.42
C PHE A 72 26.99 12.02 15.66
N PRO A 73 27.18 13.27 15.24
CA PRO A 73 26.27 13.95 14.32
C PRO A 73 26.07 13.10 13.06
N ILE A 74 24.83 12.97 12.60
CA ILE A 74 24.50 12.26 11.36
C ILE A 74 23.64 13.14 10.47
N LEU A 75 23.70 12.91 9.16
CA LEU A 75 22.90 13.64 8.19
C LEU A 75 21.41 13.36 8.41
N ASP A 76 20.55 14.34 8.10
CA ASP A 76 19.09 14.12 8.14
C ASP A 76 18.66 12.95 7.25
N SER A 77 19.34 12.73 6.11
CA SER A 77 19.09 11.60 5.20
C SER A 77 19.39 10.22 5.83
N GLU A 78 20.24 10.17 6.85
CA GLU A 78 20.55 8.97 7.64
C GLU A 78 19.62 8.87 8.86
N GLY A 79 19.38 9.98 9.55
CA GLY A 79 18.45 10.08 10.68
C GLY A 79 17.03 9.61 10.33
N LYS A 80 16.53 9.98 9.15
CA LYS A 80 15.23 9.53 8.61
C LYS A 80 15.12 8.01 8.42
N LYS A 81 16.24 7.31 8.24
CA LYS A 81 16.29 5.85 8.03
C LYS A 81 16.41 5.06 9.32
N LEU A 82 16.58 5.73 10.46
CA LEU A 82 16.62 5.06 11.77
C LEU A 82 15.31 4.31 12.01
N THR A 83 15.41 3.15 12.66
CA THR A 83 14.24 2.42 13.15
C THR A 83 13.48 3.31 14.13
N PRO A 84 12.21 3.63 13.85
CA PRO A 84 11.46 4.53 14.71
C PRO A 84 11.10 3.89 16.04
N TYR A 85 10.92 4.74 17.05
CA TYR A 85 10.17 4.40 18.25
C TYR A 85 8.67 4.51 17.96
N SER A 86 7.95 3.39 17.96
CA SER A 86 6.56 3.33 17.52
C SER A 86 5.61 3.11 18.71
N PHE A 87 4.48 3.81 18.70
CA PHE A 87 3.48 3.67 19.76
C PHE A 87 2.08 4.00 19.26
N THR A 88 1.07 3.41 19.92
CA THR A 88 -0.34 3.63 19.63
C THR A 88 -1.00 4.28 20.83
N ILE A 89 -1.79 5.32 20.58
CA ILE A 89 -2.65 5.95 21.58
C ILE A 89 -4.07 5.50 21.29
N THR A 90 -4.76 4.97 22.29
CA THR A 90 -6.15 4.54 22.19
C THR A 90 -6.97 5.24 23.27
N ASN A 91 -8.08 5.84 22.85
CA ASN A 91 -9.06 6.35 23.80
C ASN A 91 -9.95 5.21 24.29
N THR A 92 -9.88 4.92 25.59
CA THR A 92 -10.67 3.87 26.24
C THR A 92 -11.82 4.43 27.09
N CYS A 93 -12.08 5.73 27.00
CA CYS A 93 -13.17 6.41 27.69
C CYS A 93 -14.32 6.72 26.72
N ASP A 94 -15.53 6.85 27.27
CA ASP A 94 -16.76 7.18 26.53
C ASP A 94 -16.86 8.67 26.14
N LEU A 95 -15.74 9.40 26.17
CA LEU A 95 -15.66 10.84 25.90
C LEU A 95 -14.80 11.11 24.67
N PHE A 96 -15.09 12.19 23.97
CA PHE A 96 -14.19 12.74 22.96
C PHE A 96 -13.03 13.48 23.66
N LEU A 97 -11.79 13.04 23.43
CA LEU A 97 -10.61 13.54 24.14
C LEU A 97 -9.67 14.27 23.19
N SER A 98 -9.09 15.38 23.64
CA SER A 98 -7.91 16.00 23.02
C SER A 98 -6.68 15.52 23.77
N TYR A 99 -5.64 15.15 23.04
CA TYR A 99 -4.39 14.66 23.61
C TYR A 99 -3.18 15.46 23.09
N LYS A 100 -2.11 15.43 23.88
CA LYS A 100 -0.77 15.91 23.51
C LYS A 100 0.24 14.80 23.72
N VAL A 101 1.16 14.67 22.76
CA VAL A 101 2.33 13.81 22.82
C VAL A 101 3.51 14.67 23.21
N ASN A 102 4.04 14.44 24.40
CA ASN A 102 5.17 15.19 24.94
C ASN A 102 6.42 14.29 24.95
N LEU A 103 7.56 14.86 24.60
CA LEU A 103 8.87 14.27 24.88
C LEU A 103 9.43 14.94 26.14
N GLU A 104 9.50 14.18 27.23
CA GLU A 104 10.10 14.65 28.47
C GLU A 104 11.55 14.19 28.55
N MET A 105 12.45 15.14 28.79
CA MET A 105 13.84 14.86 29.09
C MET A 105 13.97 14.55 30.56
N LEU A 106 14.66 13.46 30.87
CA LEU A 106 14.83 12.94 32.22
C LEU A 106 16.09 13.50 32.86
N GLU A 107 16.13 13.53 34.19
CA GLU A 107 17.32 13.72 35.01
C GLU A 107 18.47 12.83 34.50
N GLY A 108 19.67 13.40 34.43
CA GLY A 108 20.83 12.75 33.81
C GLY A 108 20.97 13.00 32.30
N THR A 109 20.01 13.67 31.67
CA THR A 109 20.21 14.26 30.33
C THR A 109 21.31 15.31 30.41
N THR A 110 22.33 15.14 29.57
CA THR A 110 23.48 16.05 29.47
C THR A 110 23.65 16.63 28.06
N LEU A 111 22.96 16.05 27.06
CA LEU A 111 22.94 16.58 25.70
C LEU A 111 21.88 17.69 25.59
N ASN A 112 22.32 18.88 25.16
CA ASN A 112 21.41 20.01 24.97
C ASN A 112 20.46 19.78 23.80
N SER A 113 19.19 20.18 23.94
CA SER A 113 18.16 20.01 22.91
C SER A 113 18.48 20.71 21.59
N LYS A 114 19.33 21.76 21.60
CA LYS A 114 19.77 22.44 20.37
C LYS A 114 20.64 21.56 19.45
N TYR A 115 21.14 20.43 19.93
CA TYR A 115 21.93 19.47 19.16
C TYR A 115 21.12 18.22 18.77
N VAL A 116 19.81 18.23 19.04
CA VAL A 116 18.94 17.07 18.85
C VAL A 116 17.95 17.39 17.75
N LYS A 117 17.88 16.53 16.74
CA LYS A 117 16.80 16.51 15.75
C LYS A 117 15.72 15.53 16.16
N VAL A 118 14.48 15.87 15.87
CA VAL A 118 13.32 15.00 16.02
C VAL A 118 12.50 14.99 14.74
N MET A 119 11.86 13.85 14.49
CA MET A 119 10.89 13.67 13.43
C MET A 119 9.78 12.77 13.94
N VAL A 120 8.55 13.29 13.88
CA VAL A 120 7.33 12.54 14.18
C VAL A 120 6.73 12.13 12.84
N ASN A 121 6.38 10.85 12.67
CA ASN A 121 5.86 10.34 11.39
C ASN A 121 6.76 10.77 10.21
N ASN A 122 6.18 11.12 9.06
CA ASN A 122 6.85 11.74 7.93
C ASN A 122 6.73 13.28 7.92
N GLU A 123 6.52 13.88 9.09
CA GLU A 123 6.55 15.33 9.24
C GLU A 123 7.96 15.89 9.03
N ALA A 124 8.05 17.21 8.81
CA ALA A 124 9.31 17.92 8.70
C ALA A 124 10.25 17.64 9.88
N THR A 125 11.54 17.49 9.62
CA THR A 125 12.55 17.38 10.68
C THR A 125 12.64 18.70 11.44
N GLN A 126 12.75 18.62 12.77
CA GLN A 126 12.84 19.80 13.63
C GLN A 126 13.98 19.66 14.62
N ASN A 127 14.67 20.76 14.87
CA ASN A 127 15.56 20.85 16.03
C ASN A 127 14.69 20.87 17.30
N LEU A 128 15.01 20.02 18.29
CA LEU A 128 14.21 19.85 19.50
C LEU A 128 14.10 21.16 20.31
N ALA A 129 15.09 22.05 20.24
CA ALA A 129 15.02 23.35 20.88
C ALA A 129 13.94 24.27 20.28
N ASN A 130 13.53 24.03 19.03
CA ASN A 130 12.47 24.79 18.35
C ASN A 130 11.07 24.17 18.53
N VAL A 131 10.99 22.94 19.02
CA VAL A 131 9.71 22.31 19.37
C VAL A 131 9.10 23.07 20.56
N PRO A 132 7.80 23.38 20.56
CA PRO A 132 7.16 24.12 21.66
C PRO A 132 7.45 23.49 23.03
N LYS A 133 7.98 24.30 23.95
CA LYS A 133 8.20 23.91 25.34
C LYS A 133 6.85 23.82 26.06
N ASN A 134 6.68 22.78 26.86
CA ASN A 134 5.56 22.64 27.78
C ASN A 134 6.01 23.12 29.16
N ASP A 135 5.21 23.99 29.78
CA ASP A 135 5.52 24.54 31.11
C ASP A 135 5.37 23.50 32.22
N THR A 136 4.69 22.39 31.93
CA THR A 136 4.47 21.30 32.88
C THR A 136 5.28 20.07 32.51
N THR A 137 5.96 19.50 33.50
CA THR A 137 6.51 18.14 33.47
C THR A 137 5.62 17.20 34.27
N TYR A 138 5.51 15.96 33.83
CA TYR A 138 4.56 14.99 34.38
C TYR A 138 5.25 13.87 35.17
N LEU A 139 6.55 13.67 34.99
CA LEU A 139 7.36 12.84 35.89
C LEU A 139 8.20 13.70 36.82
N SER A 140 8.33 13.26 38.07
CA SER A 140 9.19 13.91 39.05
C SER A 140 10.66 13.95 38.63
N THR A 141 11.08 13.01 37.78
CA THR A 141 12.44 12.92 37.22
C THR A 141 12.59 13.66 35.90
N SER A 142 11.59 14.42 35.45
CA SER A 142 11.67 15.15 34.18
C SER A 142 12.17 16.58 34.41
N VAL A 143 13.18 16.97 33.63
CA VAL A 143 13.81 18.30 33.72
C VAL A 143 13.25 19.30 32.71
N GLU A 144 12.65 18.81 31.62
CA GLU A 144 12.05 19.62 30.57
C GLU A 144 11.05 18.77 29.77
N SER A 145 10.03 19.42 29.20
CA SER A 145 9.00 18.78 28.38
C SER A 145 8.76 19.59 27.10
N ARG A 146 8.62 18.90 25.96
CA ARG A 146 8.42 19.47 24.63
C ARG A 146 7.24 18.78 23.95
N THR A 147 6.27 19.53 23.43
CA THR A 147 5.09 18.94 22.78
C THR A 147 5.38 18.63 21.31
N LEU A 148 5.50 17.35 21.00
CA LEU A 148 5.81 16.84 19.67
C LEU A 148 4.60 16.84 18.73
N ALA A 149 3.43 16.46 19.25
CA ALA A 149 2.20 16.35 18.47
C ALA A 149 0.97 16.54 19.36
N GLN A 150 -0.17 16.79 18.73
CA GLN A 150 -1.48 16.86 19.38
C GLN A 150 -2.57 16.35 18.44
N GLY A 151 -3.70 15.94 19.00
CA GLY A 151 -4.82 15.38 18.25
C GLY A 151 -6.04 15.15 19.13
N SER A 152 -7.05 14.47 18.59
CA SER A 152 -8.21 14.00 19.34
C SER A 152 -8.64 12.61 18.92
N LEU A 153 -9.30 11.91 19.82
CA LEU A 153 -9.83 10.57 19.60
C LEU A 153 -11.25 10.49 20.15
N SER A 154 -12.16 9.91 19.39
CA SER A 154 -13.46 9.47 19.92
C SER A 154 -13.29 8.19 20.71
N ASN A 155 -14.34 7.74 21.40
CA ASN A 155 -14.32 6.48 22.14
C ASN A 155 -13.92 5.31 21.22
N GLY A 156 -12.91 4.55 21.63
CA GLY A 156 -12.41 3.38 20.91
C GLY A 156 -11.50 3.71 19.72
N ASP A 157 -11.35 4.98 19.34
CA ASP A 157 -10.44 5.37 18.27
C ASP A 157 -8.98 5.24 18.72
N SER A 158 -8.13 4.88 17.77
CA SER A 158 -6.69 4.77 17.94
C SER A 158 -5.93 5.60 16.91
N VAL A 159 -4.72 6.03 17.29
CA VAL A 159 -3.77 6.68 16.40
C VAL A 159 -2.35 6.23 16.70
N ASP A 160 -1.63 5.89 15.64
CA ASP A 160 -0.24 5.49 15.73
C ASP A 160 0.71 6.70 15.62
N TYR A 161 1.89 6.61 16.20
CA TYR A 161 2.97 7.55 16.00
C TYR A 161 4.29 6.82 15.89
N THR A 162 5.17 7.35 15.04
CA THR A 162 6.58 6.96 14.97
C THR A 162 7.43 8.15 15.34
N LEU A 163 8.42 7.98 16.22
CA LEU A 163 9.36 9.02 16.62
C LEU A 163 10.79 8.60 16.29
N ARG A 164 11.48 9.45 15.54
CA ARG A 164 12.93 9.35 15.30
C ARG A 164 13.62 10.53 15.96
N ILE A 165 14.75 10.24 16.59
CA ILE A 165 15.58 11.22 17.29
C ILE A 165 17.04 10.92 16.94
N TRP A 166 17.81 11.94 16.56
CA TRP A 166 19.24 11.82 16.27
C TRP A 166 19.99 13.10 16.64
N MET A 167 21.32 13.03 16.63
CA MET A 167 22.17 14.22 16.81
C MET A 167 22.25 15.00 15.50
N ASP A 168 21.95 16.30 15.56
CA ASP A 168 21.92 17.23 14.43
C ASP A 168 23.28 17.27 13.72
N GLU A 169 23.31 17.22 12.38
CA GLU A 169 24.54 17.20 11.58
C GLU A 169 25.44 18.42 11.83
N ASP A 170 24.81 19.57 12.15
CA ASP A 170 25.48 20.83 12.43
C ASP A 170 26.10 20.89 13.84
N THR A 171 26.00 19.81 14.62
CA THR A 171 26.52 19.77 15.98
C THR A 171 28.06 19.81 15.99
N PRO A 172 28.68 20.82 16.64
CA PRO A 172 30.12 20.94 16.68
C PRO A 172 30.74 19.80 17.51
N LEU A 173 31.89 19.28 17.04
CA LEU A 173 32.65 18.23 17.72
C LEU A 173 33.47 18.79 18.90
N VAL A 174 32.78 19.32 19.91
CA VAL A 174 33.36 19.92 21.12
C VAL A 174 32.85 19.22 22.37
N ASP A 175 33.56 19.37 23.49
CA ASP A 175 33.25 18.69 24.77
C ASP A 175 31.83 18.96 25.31
N ASP A 176 31.21 20.08 24.93
CA ASP A 176 29.85 20.45 25.33
C ASP A 176 28.76 19.67 24.57
N ALA A 177 29.12 19.04 23.44
CA ALA A 177 28.22 18.21 22.64
C ALA A 177 28.63 16.73 22.64
N MET A 178 29.93 16.45 22.57
CA MET A 178 30.49 15.11 22.48
C MET A 178 30.41 14.36 23.81
N ASN A 179 30.25 13.04 23.76
CA ASN A 179 30.09 12.17 24.93
C ASN A 179 28.92 12.53 25.86
N LYS A 180 28.00 13.40 25.42
CA LYS A 180 26.76 13.69 26.12
C LYS A 180 25.71 12.65 25.79
N SER A 181 24.64 12.62 26.58
CA SER A 181 23.54 11.69 26.37
C SER A 181 22.20 12.38 26.56
N LEU A 182 21.24 12.01 25.73
CA LEU A 182 19.83 12.35 25.90
C LEU A 182 19.12 11.16 26.54
N LEU A 183 18.45 11.38 27.67
CA LEU A 183 17.56 10.43 28.30
C LEU A 183 16.15 11.00 28.22
N SER A 184 15.23 10.34 27.53
CA SER A 184 13.91 10.90 27.32
C SER A 184 12.81 9.85 27.36
N LYS A 185 11.58 10.32 27.53
CA LYS A 185 10.38 9.49 27.57
C LYS A 185 9.21 10.17 26.87
N VAL A 186 8.44 9.40 26.12
CA VAL A 186 7.17 9.87 25.56
C VAL A 186 6.11 9.82 26.64
N ILE A 187 5.44 10.95 26.87
CA ILE A 187 4.33 11.11 27.81
C ILE A 187 3.11 11.65 27.06
N VAL A 188 2.02 10.90 27.12
CA VAL A 188 0.74 11.29 26.54
C VAL A 188 -0.17 11.84 27.63
N THR A 189 -0.68 13.04 27.41
CA THR A 189 -1.64 13.70 28.30
C THR A 189 -2.93 13.95 27.53
N ALA A 190 -4.07 13.83 28.19
CA ALA A 190 -5.35 14.12 27.54
C ALA A 190 -6.38 14.68 28.50
N GLU A 191 -7.34 15.38 27.90
CA GLU A 191 -8.45 16.03 28.56
C GLU A 191 -9.71 15.96 27.67
N PRO A 192 -10.92 16.07 28.26
CA PRO A 192 -12.14 16.22 27.47
C PRO A 192 -11.99 17.34 26.45
N SER A 193 -12.25 17.02 25.17
CA SER A 193 -12.04 17.97 24.10
C SER A 193 -13.22 18.93 23.96
N SER A 194 -12.90 20.21 23.81
CA SER A 194 -13.81 21.22 23.27
C SER A 194 -13.43 21.62 21.84
N TYR A 195 -12.55 20.87 21.17
CA TYR A 195 -12.07 21.21 19.84
C TYR A 195 -13.19 21.04 18.82
N LYS A 196 -13.54 22.15 18.16
CA LYS A 196 -14.60 22.20 17.17
C LYS A 196 -14.16 23.10 16.01
N PRO A 197 -13.76 22.54 14.86
CA PRO A 197 -13.27 23.32 13.73
C PRO A 197 -14.21 24.45 13.28
N THR A 198 -15.52 24.25 13.39
CA THR A 198 -16.54 25.24 13.00
C THR A 198 -16.48 26.56 13.79
N ASP A 199 -15.76 26.59 14.90
CA ASP A 199 -15.57 27.82 15.68
C ASP A 199 -14.55 28.77 15.03
N TYR A 200 -13.76 28.27 14.07
CA TYR A 200 -12.65 29.00 13.45
C TYR A 200 -12.71 29.03 11.92
N VAL A 201 -13.34 28.03 11.30
CA VAL A 201 -13.48 27.93 9.84
C VAL A 201 -14.93 27.62 9.44
N SER A 202 -15.30 28.00 8.22
CA SER A 202 -16.71 27.96 7.76
C SER A 202 -17.01 26.85 6.74
N THR A 203 -15.99 26.26 6.13
CA THR A 203 -16.14 25.25 5.07
C THR A 203 -15.68 23.88 5.57
N LEU A 204 -16.21 22.82 4.94
CA LEU A 204 -15.77 21.46 5.25
C LEU A 204 -14.31 21.21 4.82
N HIS A 205 -13.87 21.79 3.69
CA HIS A 205 -12.49 21.62 3.22
C HIS A 205 -11.49 22.22 4.24
N ASP A 206 -11.77 23.41 4.78
CA ASP A 206 -10.93 24.02 5.79
C ASP A 206 -10.97 23.24 7.10
N ALA A 207 -12.15 22.75 7.48
CA ALA A 207 -12.31 21.92 8.67
C ALA A 207 -11.46 20.65 8.61
N ILE A 208 -11.39 20.00 7.44
CA ILE A 208 -10.53 18.84 7.19
C ILE A 208 -9.05 19.22 7.39
N LEU A 209 -8.60 20.33 6.81
CA LEU A 209 -7.21 20.79 6.92
C LEU A 209 -6.82 21.08 8.37
N VAL A 210 -7.61 21.87 9.09
CA VAL A 210 -7.26 22.25 10.47
C VAL A 210 -7.35 21.09 11.45
N ASN A 211 -8.25 20.13 11.19
CA ASN A 211 -8.45 18.94 12.02
C ASN A 211 -7.25 17.99 11.99
N GLU A 212 -6.48 17.93 10.89
CA GLU A 212 -5.28 17.09 10.78
C GLU A 212 -4.28 17.33 11.92
N TYR A 213 -4.13 18.58 12.37
CA TYR A 213 -3.18 18.98 13.42
C TYR A 213 -3.83 19.65 14.64
N GLN A 214 -5.16 19.74 14.66
CA GLN A 214 -5.94 20.51 15.65
C GLN A 214 -5.49 21.95 15.81
N VAL A 215 -5.20 22.60 14.70
CA VAL A 215 -4.90 24.02 14.66
C VAL A 215 -6.18 24.81 14.44
N LYS A 216 -6.08 26.15 14.53
CA LYS A 216 -7.22 27.06 14.37
C LYS A 216 -7.20 27.82 13.04
N THR A 217 -6.12 27.72 12.27
CA THR A 217 -5.95 28.42 11.00
C THR A 217 -5.47 27.43 9.93
N THR A 218 -5.97 27.62 8.71
CA THR A 218 -5.61 26.80 7.55
C THR A 218 -4.15 26.98 7.16
N ASP A 219 -3.61 28.20 7.26
CA ASP A 219 -2.19 28.48 7.00
C ASP A 219 -1.26 27.59 7.83
N ASN A 220 -1.55 27.44 9.13
CA ASN A 220 -0.74 26.59 10.01
C ASN A 220 -0.82 25.11 9.61
N ALA A 221 -1.99 24.64 9.17
CA ALA A 221 -2.15 23.27 8.68
C ALA A 221 -1.39 23.09 7.37
N ILE A 222 -1.63 23.96 6.38
CA ILE A 222 -1.04 23.90 5.04
C ILE A 222 0.50 23.97 5.11
N SER A 223 1.08 24.85 5.94
CA SER A 223 2.53 24.90 6.12
C SER A 223 3.10 23.59 6.65
N LYS A 224 2.40 22.91 7.58
CA LYS A 224 2.84 21.61 8.08
C LYS A 224 2.72 20.50 7.03
N ILE A 225 1.59 20.44 6.32
CA ILE A 225 1.37 19.43 5.26
C ILE A 225 2.43 19.57 4.16
N THR A 226 2.71 20.81 3.74
CA THR A 226 3.67 21.09 2.66
C THR A 226 5.11 20.80 3.07
N ALA A 227 5.42 20.87 4.36
CA ALA A 227 6.75 20.59 4.90
C ALA A 227 7.02 19.09 5.14
N LYS A 228 6.02 18.20 4.94
CA LYS A 228 6.22 16.75 5.04
C LYS A 228 7.24 16.24 4.02
N GLU A 229 7.83 15.10 4.34
CA GLU A 229 8.69 14.39 3.40
C GLU A 229 7.90 13.96 2.15
N THR A 230 8.58 13.92 1.01
CA THR A 230 7.97 13.39 -0.22
C THR A 230 7.73 11.88 -0.06
N PRO A 231 6.51 11.38 -0.31
CA PRO A 231 6.24 9.95 -0.21
C PRO A 231 7.03 9.10 -1.21
N ASP A 232 7.45 7.91 -0.77
CA ASP A 232 8.00 6.88 -1.66
C ASP A 232 6.86 5.98 -2.16
N PHE A 233 6.39 6.23 -3.39
CA PHE A 233 5.32 5.46 -4.01
C PHE A 233 5.74 4.05 -4.47
N ASN A 234 7.01 3.67 -4.31
CA ASN A 234 7.45 2.29 -4.51
C ASN A 234 7.15 1.40 -3.30
N LYS A 235 6.79 2.00 -2.15
CA LYS A 235 6.44 1.29 -0.93
C LYS A 235 5.00 1.56 -0.53
N THR A 236 4.40 0.57 0.13
CA THR A 236 3.06 0.72 0.70
C THR A 236 3.11 1.76 1.81
N ALA A 237 1.96 2.40 2.06
CA ALA A 237 1.76 3.24 3.23
C ALA A 237 0.61 2.66 4.07
N PRO A 238 0.84 2.23 5.33
CA PRO A 238 2.16 2.10 5.99
C PRO A 238 3.08 1.08 5.28
N ILE A 239 4.37 1.09 5.61
CA ILE A 239 5.32 0.12 5.07
C ILE A 239 5.11 -1.20 5.80
N ILE A 240 4.63 -2.20 5.05
CA ILE A 240 4.30 -3.51 5.57
C ILE A 240 5.41 -4.50 5.21
N VAL A 241 5.82 -5.27 6.20
CA VAL A 241 6.55 -6.51 6.02
C VAL A 241 5.64 -7.64 6.45
N TRP A 242 5.69 -8.76 5.77
CA TRP A 242 4.90 -9.93 6.05
C TRP A 242 5.77 -10.96 6.74
N GLN A 243 5.19 -11.71 7.66
CA GLN A 243 5.82 -12.85 8.32
C GLN A 243 5.05 -14.12 7.99
N GLU A 244 5.76 -15.23 7.84
CA GLU A 244 5.14 -16.53 7.67
C GLU A 244 4.55 -17.05 8.99
N ASN A 245 3.37 -17.66 8.90
CA ASN A 245 2.73 -18.39 9.97
C ASN A 245 2.36 -19.79 9.48
N HIS A 246 2.83 -20.82 10.19
CA HIS A 246 2.65 -22.23 9.82
C HIS A 246 1.68 -22.91 10.78
N GLU A 247 0.47 -23.19 10.31
CA GLU A 247 -0.49 -23.94 11.09
C GLU A 247 -0.02 -25.39 11.25
N THR A 248 -0.26 -25.98 12.41
CA THR A 248 0.02 -27.41 12.66
C THR A 248 -1.21 -28.30 12.47
N THR A 249 -2.37 -27.69 12.26
CA THR A 249 -3.64 -28.38 12.03
C THR A 249 -3.79 -28.83 10.59
N ASN A 250 -4.45 -29.98 10.41
CA ASN A 250 -4.75 -30.50 9.08
C ASN A 250 -5.95 -29.75 8.47
N THR A 251 -5.74 -29.18 7.29
CA THR A 251 -6.76 -28.58 6.42
C THR A 251 -6.93 -29.42 5.15
N ASN A 252 -8.15 -29.49 4.63
CA ASN A 252 -8.45 -30.19 3.39
C ASN A 252 -8.33 -29.22 2.22
N LEU A 253 -7.57 -29.60 1.20
CA LEU A 253 -7.51 -28.91 -0.09
C LEU A 253 -7.89 -29.90 -1.19
N ASN A 254 -8.95 -29.58 -1.93
CA ASN A 254 -9.38 -30.39 -3.07
C ASN A 254 -9.01 -29.67 -4.36
N MET A 255 -8.32 -30.38 -5.26
CA MET A 255 -8.03 -29.92 -6.61
C MET A 255 -8.71 -30.85 -7.61
N ASP A 256 -9.65 -30.32 -8.40
CA ASP A 256 -10.41 -31.08 -9.38
C ASP A 256 -9.85 -30.82 -10.79
N MET A 257 -8.98 -31.72 -11.23
CA MET A 257 -8.34 -31.67 -12.55
C MET A 257 -9.20 -32.39 -13.59
N PRO A 258 -9.09 -32.08 -14.90
CA PRO A 258 -9.75 -32.84 -15.94
C PRO A 258 -9.35 -34.31 -15.87
N ASP A 259 -10.33 -35.20 -16.07
CA ASP A 259 -10.03 -36.62 -16.22
C ASP A 259 -9.29 -36.90 -17.53
N THR A 260 -8.47 -37.95 -17.56
CA THR A 260 -7.68 -38.34 -18.73
C THR A 260 -8.53 -38.64 -19.96
N SER A 261 -9.77 -39.10 -19.78
CA SER A 261 -10.73 -39.32 -20.87
C SER A 261 -11.15 -38.05 -21.61
N LEU A 262 -10.91 -36.86 -21.03
CA LEU A 262 -11.23 -35.58 -21.65
C LEU A 262 -10.09 -35.07 -22.53
N VAL A 263 -8.86 -35.58 -22.40
CA VAL A 263 -7.69 -35.09 -23.14
C VAL A 263 -7.89 -35.27 -24.64
N GLY A 264 -7.88 -34.16 -25.39
CA GLY A 264 -8.10 -34.14 -26.84
C GLY A 264 -9.55 -34.37 -27.28
N ASN A 265 -10.50 -34.54 -26.35
CA ASN A 265 -11.90 -34.84 -26.68
C ASN A 265 -12.69 -33.54 -26.95
N ALA A 266 -12.71 -33.10 -28.20
CA ALA A 266 -13.40 -31.88 -28.62
C ALA A 266 -14.91 -31.88 -28.31
N SER A 267 -15.57 -33.03 -28.40
CA SER A 267 -17.02 -33.15 -28.11
C SER A 267 -17.37 -32.88 -26.65
N LEU A 268 -16.39 -33.01 -25.75
CA LEU A 268 -16.52 -32.74 -24.31
C LEU A 268 -15.73 -31.50 -23.88
N GLY A 269 -15.27 -30.69 -24.83
CA GLY A 269 -14.56 -29.44 -24.56
C GLY A 269 -13.07 -29.60 -24.25
N GLY A 270 -12.50 -30.79 -24.36
CA GLY A 270 -11.12 -31.09 -24.00
C GLY A 270 -10.11 -30.96 -25.13
N GLN A 271 -10.46 -30.32 -26.25
CA GLN A 271 -9.60 -30.18 -27.43
C GLN A 271 -8.24 -29.54 -27.14
N ASN A 272 -8.16 -28.67 -26.13
CA ASN A 272 -6.94 -27.94 -25.76
C ASN A 272 -6.21 -28.58 -24.57
N LEU A 273 -6.72 -29.69 -24.03
CA LEU A 273 -6.10 -30.40 -22.92
C LEU A 273 -5.00 -31.34 -23.41
N ASN A 274 -3.97 -31.52 -22.59
CA ASN A 274 -2.90 -32.48 -22.80
C ASN A 274 -2.68 -33.34 -21.55
N ALA A 275 -1.71 -34.26 -21.57
CA ALA A 275 -1.43 -35.14 -20.45
C ALA A 275 -1.03 -34.41 -19.15
N ASP A 276 -0.44 -33.22 -19.24
CA ASP A 276 -0.09 -32.40 -18.08
C ASP A 276 -1.32 -31.68 -17.52
N SER A 277 -2.35 -31.44 -18.33
CA SER A 277 -3.60 -30.83 -17.88
C SER A 277 -4.31 -31.62 -16.79
N THR A 278 -4.06 -32.93 -16.70
CA THR A 278 -4.69 -33.81 -15.71
C THR A 278 -3.89 -33.92 -14.40
N LYS A 279 -2.73 -33.26 -14.31
CA LYS A 279 -1.77 -33.41 -13.20
C LYS A 279 -1.80 -32.24 -12.24
N VAL A 280 -1.31 -32.48 -11.02
CA VAL A 280 -1.17 -31.44 -9.98
C VAL A 280 0.29 -31.06 -9.78
N ARG A 281 0.54 -29.81 -9.41
CA ARG A 281 1.91 -29.29 -9.17
C ARG A 281 2.26 -29.41 -7.69
N LEU A 282 3.34 -30.10 -7.39
CA LEU A 282 3.97 -30.11 -6.06
C LEU A 282 5.39 -29.56 -6.15
N SER A 283 5.89 -28.99 -5.06
CA SER A 283 7.30 -28.61 -4.89
C SER A 283 7.93 -29.25 -3.66
N THR A 284 9.25 -29.40 -3.67
CA THR A 284 10.02 -29.80 -2.48
C THR A 284 10.59 -28.61 -1.71
N GLY A 285 10.50 -27.40 -2.27
CA GLY A 285 10.94 -26.16 -1.64
C GLY A 285 10.00 -24.99 -1.94
N TYR A 286 10.23 -23.89 -1.24
CA TYR A 286 9.58 -22.60 -1.48
C TYR A 286 10.46 -21.45 -0.98
N THR A 287 10.13 -20.24 -1.43
CA THR A 287 10.62 -18.96 -0.88
C THR A 287 9.42 -18.10 -0.47
N PHE A 288 9.62 -17.21 0.51
CA PHE A 288 8.61 -16.24 0.93
C PHE A 288 9.12 -14.82 0.71
N ASN A 289 8.37 -14.04 -0.06
CA ASN A 289 8.63 -12.63 -0.26
C ASN A 289 7.95 -11.83 0.87
N SER A 290 8.75 -11.44 1.86
CA SER A 290 8.27 -10.67 3.01
C SER A 290 7.83 -9.24 2.67
N GLU A 291 8.16 -8.69 1.51
CA GLU A 291 7.62 -7.37 1.11
C GLU A 291 6.22 -7.50 0.51
N LYS A 292 5.93 -8.64 -0.13
CA LYS A 292 4.67 -8.85 -0.87
C LYS A 292 3.68 -9.79 -0.18
N GLY A 293 4.11 -10.51 0.85
CA GLY A 293 3.30 -11.53 1.52
C GLY A 293 3.02 -12.72 0.62
N GLN A 294 4.00 -13.12 -0.21
CA GLN A 294 3.79 -14.11 -1.26
C GLN A 294 4.77 -15.28 -1.15
N TYR A 295 4.23 -16.50 -1.11
CA TYR A 295 4.96 -17.74 -1.27
C TYR A 295 5.23 -18.01 -2.75
N VAL A 296 6.42 -18.51 -3.07
CA VAL A 296 6.79 -18.97 -4.42
C VAL A 296 7.42 -20.35 -4.30
N MET A 297 6.79 -21.34 -4.94
CA MET A 297 7.26 -22.72 -4.97
C MET A 297 8.56 -22.82 -5.79
N THR A 298 9.56 -23.55 -5.28
CA THR A 298 10.82 -23.87 -5.98
C THR A 298 10.88 -25.36 -6.29
N ASP A 299 11.67 -25.81 -7.26
CA ASP A 299 11.82 -27.25 -7.54
C ASP A 299 10.48 -27.97 -7.81
N SER A 300 9.60 -27.30 -8.54
CA SER A 300 8.25 -27.79 -8.82
C SER A 300 8.21 -28.87 -9.91
N LYS A 301 7.40 -29.90 -9.72
CA LYS A 301 7.08 -30.93 -10.71
C LYS A 301 5.56 -31.18 -10.78
N LEU A 302 5.07 -31.56 -11.96
CA LEU A 302 3.71 -32.07 -12.14
C LEU A 302 3.64 -33.58 -11.86
N TYR A 303 2.64 -34.00 -11.11
CA TYR A 303 2.42 -35.39 -10.71
C TYR A 303 1.03 -35.89 -11.15
N SER A 304 1.02 -37.05 -11.77
CA SER A 304 -0.19 -37.85 -12.02
C SER A 304 -0.68 -38.54 -10.75
N ALA A 305 -1.89 -39.11 -10.79
CA ALA A 305 -2.46 -39.87 -9.67
C ALA A 305 -1.56 -41.06 -9.25
N ASP A 306 -1.03 -41.80 -10.22
CA ASP A 306 -0.19 -42.98 -9.97
C ASP A 306 1.18 -42.60 -9.38
N GLU A 307 1.76 -41.50 -9.86
CA GLU A 307 3.03 -40.99 -9.31
C GLU A 307 2.85 -40.55 -7.85
N LEU A 308 1.74 -39.90 -7.50
CA LEU A 308 1.46 -39.47 -6.12
C LEU A 308 1.27 -40.64 -5.15
N ALA A 309 0.65 -41.73 -5.60
CA ALA A 309 0.45 -42.93 -4.78
C ALA A 309 1.78 -43.58 -4.36
N SER A 310 2.86 -43.28 -5.08
CA SER A 310 4.21 -43.80 -4.83
C SER A 310 5.07 -42.85 -3.98
N LEU A 311 4.59 -41.65 -3.65
CA LEU A 311 5.34 -40.68 -2.85
C LEU A 311 5.23 -40.98 -1.36
N ASP A 312 6.37 -40.86 -0.68
CA ASP A 312 6.43 -40.88 0.78
C ASP A 312 6.50 -39.44 1.34
N PHE A 313 5.35 -38.97 1.83
CA PHE A 313 5.21 -37.65 2.46
C PHE A 313 5.78 -37.58 3.88
N SER A 314 6.28 -38.70 4.44
CA SER A 314 6.93 -38.72 5.75
C SER A 314 8.43 -38.42 5.68
N SER A 315 9.11 -38.82 4.61
CA SER A 315 10.55 -38.60 4.41
C SER A 315 10.87 -37.34 3.61
N THR A 316 10.00 -36.95 2.67
CA THR A 316 10.17 -35.75 1.85
C THR A 316 9.01 -34.80 2.07
N THR A 317 9.32 -33.53 2.34
CA THR A 317 8.28 -32.50 2.46
C THR A 317 7.89 -32.02 1.07
N TYR A 318 6.59 -32.02 0.81
CA TYR A 318 6.01 -31.46 -0.41
C TYR A 318 5.09 -30.29 -0.08
N TYR A 319 5.02 -29.33 -0.99
CA TYR A 319 4.12 -28.19 -0.92
C TYR A 319 3.24 -28.12 -2.16
N VAL A 320 2.04 -27.57 -2.00
CA VAL A 320 1.09 -27.27 -3.08
C VAL A 320 0.44 -25.92 -2.80
N GLU A 321 0.11 -25.15 -3.83
CA GLU A 321 -0.65 -23.89 -3.69
C GLU A 321 -2.13 -24.13 -4.00
N GLY A 322 -2.39 -24.68 -5.19
CA GLY A 322 -3.74 -24.86 -5.70
C GLY A 322 -3.77 -25.10 -7.20
N GLY A 323 -4.96 -25.43 -7.70
CA GLY A 323 -5.20 -25.70 -9.11
C GLY A 323 -6.56 -26.31 -9.35
N GLY A 324 -6.93 -26.46 -10.61
CA GLY A 324 -8.22 -27.01 -11.00
C GLY A 324 -8.52 -26.87 -12.48
N THR A 325 -9.81 -26.88 -12.79
CA THR A 325 -10.34 -26.84 -14.16
C THR A 325 -11.29 -25.66 -14.32
N ASN A 326 -11.05 -24.84 -15.34
CA ASN A 326 -11.98 -23.83 -15.83
C ASN A 326 -12.79 -24.37 -17.01
N ILE A 327 -14.02 -23.87 -17.15
CA ILE A 327 -14.89 -24.13 -18.29
C ILE A 327 -15.28 -22.77 -18.89
N SER A 328 -15.02 -22.58 -20.18
CA SER A 328 -15.44 -21.37 -20.88
C SER A 328 -16.94 -21.37 -21.17
N SER A 329 -17.50 -20.22 -21.57
CA SER A 329 -18.88 -20.12 -22.04
C SER A 329 -19.18 -21.00 -23.26
N SER A 330 -18.14 -21.31 -24.07
CA SER A 330 -18.21 -22.22 -25.21
C SER A 330 -17.96 -23.69 -24.81
N ASN A 331 -18.03 -24.01 -23.51
CA ASN A 331 -17.76 -25.34 -22.94
C ASN A 331 -16.34 -25.86 -23.16
N VAL A 332 -15.36 -25.01 -23.45
CA VAL A 332 -13.95 -25.40 -23.61
C VAL A 332 -13.28 -25.49 -22.25
N LEU A 333 -12.60 -26.61 -21.99
CA LEU A 333 -11.90 -26.89 -20.75
C LEU A 333 -10.46 -26.39 -20.80
N SER A 334 -10.00 -25.84 -19.69
CA SER A 334 -8.59 -25.52 -19.45
C SER A 334 -8.22 -25.81 -18.00
N SER A 335 -7.08 -26.45 -17.77
CA SER A 335 -6.53 -26.68 -16.43
C SER A 335 -5.60 -25.56 -15.99
N TYR A 336 -5.49 -25.32 -14.69
CA TYR A 336 -4.46 -24.45 -14.13
C TYR A 336 -3.84 -25.07 -12.87
N THR A 337 -2.57 -24.75 -12.64
CA THR A 337 -1.86 -25.02 -11.39
C THR A 337 -1.11 -23.76 -11.00
N ASN A 338 -1.16 -23.40 -9.73
CA ASN A 338 -0.46 -22.24 -9.22
C ASN A 338 0.92 -22.66 -8.69
N SER A 339 1.88 -21.74 -8.80
CA SER A 339 3.24 -21.89 -8.24
C SER A 339 3.58 -20.80 -7.24
N SER A 340 2.62 -19.91 -6.93
CA SER A 340 2.79 -18.81 -6.00
C SER A 340 1.44 -18.29 -5.52
N GLY A 341 1.36 -17.82 -4.29
CA GLY A 341 0.14 -17.30 -3.68
C GLY A 341 0.38 -16.71 -2.30
N THR A 342 -0.66 -16.16 -1.68
CA THR A 342 -0.64 -15.71 -0.27
C THR A 342 -0.77 -16.87 0.72
N TYR A 343 -1.04 -18.07 0.20
CA TYR A 343 -1.11 -19.31 0.94
C TYR A 343 -0.15 -20.33 0.33
N LEU A 344 0.32 -21.25 1.16
CA LEU A 344 1.02 -22.46 0.72
C LEU A 344 0.56 -23.60 1.60
N TYR A 345 0.51 -24.82 1.06
CA TYR A 345 0.01 -25.96 1.80
C TYR A 345 1.08 -27.04 1.86
N LYS A 346 1.61 -27.31 3.05
CA LYS A 346 2.50 -28.45 3.27
C LYS A 346 1.67 -29.73 3.23
N VAL A 347 1.98 -30.62 2.30
CA VAL A 347 1.23 -31.87 2.08
C VAL A 347 1.61 -32.90 3.14
N THR A 348 0.59 -33.50 3.77
CA THR A 348 0.77 -34.63 4.70
C THR A 348 0.31 -35.94 4.07
N SER A 349 -0.74 -35.90 3.25
CA SER A 349 -1.15 -37.02 2.40
C SER A 349 -2.05 -36.55 1.27
N VAL A 350 -2.26 -37.42 0.28
CA VAL A 350 -3.20 -37.18 -0.82
C VAL A 350 -3.95 -38.47 -1.13
N THR A 351 -5.22 -38.33 -1.47
CA THR A 351 -6.03 -39.42 -2.04
C THR A 351 -6.62 -38.97 -3.36
N THR A 352 -6.83 -39.91 -4.28
CA THR A 352 -7.39 -39.63 -5.60
C THR A 352 -8.73 -40.35 -5.77
N SER A 353 -9.67 -39.69 -6.44
CA SER A 353 -10.98 -40.25 -6.78
C SER A 353 -11.55 -39.56 -8.01
N ASN A 354 -12.46 -40.23 -8.72
CA ASN A 354 -13.22 -39.59 -9.79
C ASN A 354 -14.46 -38.89 -9.25
N VAL A 355 -14.74 -37.69 -9.75
CA VAL A 355 -15.93 -36.91 -9.41
C VAL A 355 -16.59 -36.34 -10.68
N GLY A 356 -17.86 -35.92 -10.56
CA GLY A 356 -18.66 -35.50 -11.71
C GLY A 356 -19.27 -36.67 -12.48
N THR A 357 -19.82 -36.38 -13.66
CA THR A 357 -20.51 -37.39 -14.47
C THR A 357 -19.61 -37.90 -15.59
N ALA A 358 -19.36 -39.20 -15.64
CA ALA A 358 -18.56 -39.83 -16.69
C ALA A 358 -19.10 -39.48 -18.09
N ASN A 359 -18.19 -39.33 -19.06
CA ASN A 359 -18.50 -38.93 -20.44
C ASN A 359 -19.18 -37.55 -20.58
N THR A 360 -18.96 -36.65 -19.62
CA THR A 360 -19.39 -35.25 -19.71
C THR A 360 -18.21 -34.32 -19.45
N ASN A 361 -18.34 -33.05 -19.84
CA ASN A 361 -17.35 -32.01 -19.54
C ASN A 361 -17.21 -31.72 -18.03
N SER A 362 -18.01 -32.34 -17.15
CA SER A 362 -17.94 -32.23 -15.69
C SER A 362 -17.07 -33.30 -15.02
N TYR A 363 -16.58 -34.31 -15.77
CA TYR A 363 -15.81 -35.42 -15.21
C TYR A 363 -14.40 -35.00 -14.79
N ARG A 364 -13.98 -35.33 -13.57
CA ARG A 364 -12.72 -34.87 -12.98
C ARG A 364 -11.99 -35.97 -12.22
N ILE A 365 -10.68 -35.81 -12.11
CA ILE A 365 -9.86 -36.46 -11.09
C ILE A 365 -9.72 -35.48 -9.92
N ARG A 366 -10.25 -35.86 -8.77
CA ARG A 366 -10.09 -35.12 -7.52
C ARG A 366 -8.84 -35.57 -6.80
N TYR A 367 -7.94 -34.63 -6.55
CA TYR A 367 -6.80 -34.76 -5.65
C TYR A 367 -7.20 -34.15 -4.31
N ALA A 368 -7.53 -34.99 -3.34
CA ALA A 368 -7.93 -34.58 -2.00
C ALA A 368 -6.72 -34.64 -1.06
N PHE A 369 -6.10 -33.48 -0.87
CA PHE A 369 -4.93 -33.31 -0.01
C PHE A 369 -5.34 -33.10 1.45
N LYS A 370 -4.60 -33.76 2.35
CA LYS A 370 -4.45 -33.36 3.74
C LYS A 370 -3.21 -32.51 3.83
N THR A 371 -3.34 -31.33 4.44
CA THR A 371 -2.27 -30.34 4.42
C THR A 371 -2.18 -29.55 5.73
N ASN A 372 -1.02 -28.97 6.00
CA ASN A 372 -0.88 -27.88 6.96
C ASN A 372 -0.84 -26.56 6.19
N ARG A 373 -1.75 -25.64 6.52
CA ARG A 373 -1.85 -24.36 5.82
C ARG A 373 -0.80 -23.39 6.33
N TYR A 374 -0.03 -22.83 5.41
CA TYR A 374 0.90 -21.75 5.66
C TYR A 374 0.23 -20.46 5.17
N THR A 375 0.25 -19.46 6.02
CA THR A 375 -0.40 -18.17 5.87
C THR A 375 0.64 -17.09 6.11
N GLU A 376 0.40 -15.88 5.62
CA GLU A 376 1.12 -14.72 6.12
C GLU A 376 0.43 -14.15 7.37
N THR A 377 1.18 -13.33 8.12
CA THR A 377 0.67 -12.35 9.07
C THR A 377 1.28 -11.00 8.74
N GLU A 378 0.46 -9.96 8.74
CA GLU A 378 0.89 -8.58 8.51
C GLU A 378 1.75 -8.08 9.69
N LEU A 379 2.91 -7.51 9.38
CA LEU A 379 3.76 -6.81 10.33
C LEU A 379 4.07 -5.40 9.83
N GLU A 380 3.55 -4.40 10.53
CA GLU A 380 3.86 -3.00 10.23
C GLU A 380 5.32 -2.68 10.60
N SER A 381 6.16 -2.44 9.60
CA SER A 381 7.56 -2.06 9.82
C SER A 381 7.73 -0.56 10.07
N ASP A 382 6.87 0.27 9.48
CA ASP A 382 6.89 1.72 9.63
C ASP A 382 5.52 2.33 9.36
N LYS A 383 5.00 3.08 10.34
CA LYS A 383 3.67 3.71 10.32
C LYS A 383 3.71 5.22 10.03
N SER A 384 4.89 5.74 9.69
CA SER A 384 5.15 7.17 9.53
C SER A 384 4.45 7.81 8.33
N ASP A 385 4.26 7.05 7.25
CA ASP A 385 3.72 7.55 6.00
C ASP A 385 2.19 7.64 6.03
N LYS A 386 1.66 8.73 6.61
CA LYS A 386 0.21 8.89 6.77
C LYS A 386 -0.28 10.33 6.94
N GLY A 387 -1.60 10.50 6.83
CA GLY A 387 -2.29 11.77 6.98
C GLY A 387 -2.46 12.49 5.65
N LEU A 388 -2.59 13.81 5.70
CA LEU A 388 -2.69 14.64 4.48
C LEU A 388 -1.30 14.91 3.89
N TYR A 389 -1.22 14.91 2.56
CA TYR A 389 -0.06 15.31 1.75
C TYR A 389 -0.51 16.22 0.59
N THR A 390 0.44 16.90 -0.06
CA THR A 390 0.13 17.77 -1.20
C THR A 390 0.58 17.19 -2.53
N ALA A 391 -0.18 17.46 -3.59
CA ALA A 391 0.20 17.22 -4.98
C ALA A 391 -0.55 18.21 -5.89
N GLN A 392 -0.05 18.41 -7.12
CA GLN A 392 -0.79 19.20 -8.12
C GLN A 392 -1.85 18.34 -8.80
N ASP A 393 -3.05 18.89 -8.98
CA ASP A 393 -4.11 18.35 -9.83
C ASP A 393 -4.45 19.31 -10.98
N ASP A 394 -5.52 19.02 -11.72
CA ASP A 394 -5.94 19.82 -12.86
C ASP A 394 -6.43 21.24 -12.52
N TYR A 395 -6.67 21.53 -11.23
CA TYR A 395 -7.22 22.79 -10.73
C TYR A 395 -6.27 23.53 -9.77
N GLY A 396 -5.15 22.91 -9.36
CA GLY A 396 -4.13 23.51 -8.51
C GLY A 396 -3.60 22.56 -7.43
N THR A 397 -3.31 23.10 -6.25
CA THR A 397 -2.77 22.31 -5.14
C THR A 397 -3.87 21.49 -4.46
N SER A 398 -3.79 20.17 -4.58
CA SER A 398 -4.61 19.21 -3.85
C SER A 398 -4.00 18.81 -2.52
N TYR A 399 -4.86 18.38 -1.60
CA TYR A 399 -4.50 17.78 -0.32
C TYR A 399 -5.12 16.39 -0.22
N TYR A 400 -4.32 15.32 -0.31
CA TYR A 400 -4.80 13.94 -0.37
C TYR A 400 -4.44 13.14 0.88
N TYR A 401 -5.34 12.24 1.28
CA TYR A 401 -5.10 11.32 2.37
C TYR A 401 -4.24 10.14 1.94
N ARG A 402 -3.31 9.75 2.80
CA ARG A 402 -2.39 8.63 2.61
C ARG A 402 -2.27 7.79 3.88
N GLY A 403 -2.02 6.49 3.71
CA GLY A 403 -1.66 5.58 4.79
C GLY A 403 -2.86 5.08 5.60
N ASN A 404 -2.56 4.55 6.79
CA ASN A 404 -3.58 4.11 7.73
C ASN A 404 -4.12 5.31 8.53
N VAL A 405 -5.23 5.88 8.05
CA VAL A 405 -5.89 7.05 8.63
C VAL A 405 -7.33 6.72 9.02
N SER A 406 -7.79 7.32 10.13
CA SER A 406 -9.15 7.20 10.65
C SER A 406 -9.94 8.51 10.55
N ASN A 407 -9.25 9.66 10.42
CA ASN A 407 -9.84 10.99 10.37
C ASN A 407 -10.43 11.38 9.00
N ASN A 408 -10.57 10.42 8.07
CA ASN A 408 -11.10 10.64 6.73
C ASN A 408 -12.49 10.00 6.49
N ASN A 409 -13.19 9.63 7.56
CA ASN A 409 -14.54 9.06 7.47
C ASN A 409 -15.60 10.15 7.46
N VAL A 410 -16.59 10.03 6.57
CA VAL A 410 -17.76 10.92 6.51
C VAL A 410 -19.02 10.07 6.53
N TYR A 411 -19.98 10.43 7.38
CA TYR A 411 -21.33 9.89 7.33
C TYR A 411 -22.27 10.96 6.78
N PHE A 412 -22.81 10.71 5.60
CA PHE A 412 -23.65 11.67 4.87
C PHE A 412 -24.73 10.92 4.07
N ALA A 413 -25.96 11.46 4.11
CA ALA A 413 -27.12 10.92 3.42
C ALA A 413 -27.38 9.42 3.66
N GLY A 414 -27.13 8.93 4.88
CA GLY A 414 -27.37 7.54 5.25
C GLY A 414 -26.30 6.54 4.78
N ALA A 415 -25.19 7.02 4.20
CA ALA A 415 -24.04 6.19 3.82
C ALA A 415 -22.74 6.68 4.44
N TYR A 416 -21.78 5.77 4.48
CA TYR A 416 -20.41 6.04 4.87
C TYR A 416 -19.56 6.30 3.64
N TRP A 417 -18.64 7.24 3.76
CA TRP A 417 -17.73 7.67 2.72
C TRP A 417 -16.32 7.80 3.27
N LYS A 418 -15.33 7.65 2.40
CA LYS A 418 -13.94 8.02 2.68
C LYS A 418 -13.60 9.29 1.91
N ILE A 419 -12.97 10.25 2.57
CA ILE A 419 -12.35 11.38 1.88
C ILE A 419 -11.06 10.88 1.25
N ILE A 420 -10.94 11.09 -0.07
CA ILE A 420 -9.73 10.78 -0.83
C ILE A 420 -8.82 12.01 -0.80
N ARG A 421 -9.37 13.16 -1.18
CA ARG A 421 -8.63 14.43 -1.28
C ARG A 421 -9.55 15.65 -1.30
N ILE A 422 -8.96 16.80 -0.99
CA ILE A 422 -9.44 18.12 -1.38
C ILE A 422 -8.77 18.45 -2.71
N ASN A 423 -9.55 18.76 -3.75
CA ASN A 423 -9.06 19.16 -5.07
C ASN A 423 -8.50 20.59 -5.04
N GLY A 424 -7.77 20.99 -6.08
CA GLY A 424 -7.19 22.34 -6.18
C GLY A 424 -8.21 23.49 -6.16
N ASP A 425 -9.45 23.23 -6.53
CA ASP A 425 -10.56 24.17 -6.47
C ASP A 425 -11.34 24.17 -5.13
N GLY A 426 -10.87 23.42 -4.14
CA GLY A 426 -11.48 23.32 -2.80
C GLY A 426 -12.66 22.35 -2.70
N THR A 427 -13.04 21.67 -3.79
CA THR A 427 -14.05 20.60 -3.75
C THR A 427 -13.46 19.32 -3.14
N ILE A 428 -14.31 18.40 -2.67
CA ILE A 428 -13.87 17.21 -1.94
C ILE A 428 -14.22 15.96 -2.71
N ARG A 429 -13.23 15.09 -2.94
CA ARG A 429 -13.41 13.78 -3.56
C ARG A 429 -13.77 12.74 -2.50
N LEU A 430 -14.96 12.15 -2.61
CA LEU A 430 -15.47 11.12 -1.71
C LEU A 430 -15.54 9.75 -2.40
N LEU A 431 -15.11 8.70 -1.70
CA LEU A 431 -15.30 7.30 -2.08
C LEU A 431 -16.46 6.71 -1.29
N TYR A 432 -17.47 6.18 -1.98
CA TYR A 432 -18.56 5.44 -1.33
C TYR A 432 -18.03 4.22 -0.58
N ASN A 433 -18.48 4.02 0.66
CA ASN A 433 -18.04 2.94 1.54
C ASN A 433 -19.20 2.22 2.21
N GLY A 434 -20.33 2.08 1.51
CA GLY A 434 -21.48 1.32 1.98
C GLY A 434 -22.36 2.06 2.99
N THR A 435 -23.35 1.34 3.53
CA THR A 435 -24.29 1.85 4.55
C THR A 435 -24.03 1.29 5.94
N LYS A 436 -23.04 0.41 6.09
CA LYS A 436 -22.65 -0.19 7.37
C LYS A 436 -21.41 0.49 7.93
N VAL A 437 -21.40 0.73 9.24
CA VAL A 437 -20.20 1.19 9.93
C VAL A 437 -19.09 0.15 9.75
N ASN A 438 -17.88 0.61 9.43
CA ASN A 438 -16.70 -0.24 9.20
C ASN A 438 -16.92 -1.36 8.17
N ALA A 439 -17.70 -1.09 7.11
CA ALA A 439 -17.94 -2.03 6.02
C ALA A 439 -16.64 -2.60 5.42
N LYS A 440 -16.69 -3.87 5.02
CA LYS A 440 -15.61 -4.62 4.37
C LYS A 440 -16.19 -5.52 3.26
N GLY A 441 -15.34 -5.95 2.33
CA GLY A 441 -15.71 -6.80 1.22
C GLY A 441 -16.80 -6.17 0.36
N GLY A 442 -17.80 -6.96 -0.03
CA GLY A 442 -18.92 -6.49 -0.86
C GLY A 442 -19.78 -5.41 -0.19
N ASP A 443 -19.74 -5.25 1.14
CA ASP A 443 -20.53 -4.23 1.84
C ASP A 443 -20.04 -2.80 1.55
N THR A 444 -18.81 -2.62 1.05
CA THR A 444 -18.29 -1.29 0.65
C THR A 444 -18.70 -0.90 -0.77
N GLN A 445 -19.30 -1.82 -1.54
CA GLN A 445 -19.58 -1.66 -2.96
C GLN A 445 -21.07 -1.43 -3.22
N TYR A 446 -21.39 -0.72 -4.30
CA TYR A 446 -22.77 -0.61 -4.79
C TYR A 446 -23.26 -1.90 -5.46
N GLY A 447 -22.38 -2.58 -6.20
CA GLY A 447 -22.70 -3.81 -6.90
C GLY A 447 -21.58 -4.27 -7.82
N THR A 448 -21.81 -5.38 -8.52
CA THR A 448 -20.85 -6.02 -9.41
C THR A 448 -21.17 -5.73 -10.87
N SER A 449 -20.14 -5.45 -11.67
CA SER A 449 -20.21 -5.33 -13.13
C SER A 449 -18.87 -5.73 -13.75
N ALA A 450 -18.89 -6.23 -14.98
CA ALA A 450 -17.70 -6.15 -15.81
C ALA A 450 -17.37 -4.67 -16.10
N PHE A 451 -16.09 -4.35 -16.32
CA PHE A 451 -15.74 -3.03 -16.84
C PHE A 451 -16.43 -2.79 -18.19
N ASN A 452 -16.18 -3.73 -19.12
CA ASN A 452 -16.89 -3.89 -20.37
C ASN A 452 -17.09 -5.38 -20.64
N SER A 453 -18.24 -5.76 -21.22
CA SER A 453 -18.55 -7.15 -21.57
C SER A 453 -17.75 -7.63 -22.78
N THR A 454 -17.44 -6.71 -23.70
CA THR A 454 -16.61 -6.97 -24.87
C THR A 454 -15.17 -6.54 -24.58
N ARG A 455 -14.18 -7.30 -25.07
CA ARG A 455 -12.75 -7.06 -24.81
C ARG A 455 -11.85 -7.29 -26.03
N THR A 456 -12.44 -7.36 -27.22
CA THR A 456 -11.76 -7.74 -28.47
C THR A 456 -11.09 -6.56 -29.19
N ASP A 457 -11.27 -5.34 -28.68
CA ASP A 457 -10.75 -4.11 -29.25
C ASP A 457 -10.18 -3.22 -28.13
N PRO A 458 -9.07 -2.50 -28.37
CA PRO A 458 -8.54 -1.50 -27.44
C PRO A 458 -9.57 -0.47 -26.95
N ALA A 459 -10.59 -0.13 -27.75
CA ALA A 459 -11.65 0.80 -27.37
C ALA A 459 -12.31 0.44 -26.04
N TYR A 460 -12.48 -0.86 -25.76
CA TYR A 460 -13.27 -1.33 -24.63
C TYR A 460 -12.59 -1.17 -23.26
N VAL A 461 -11.35 -0.70 -23.19
CA VAL A 461 -10.71 -0.32 -21.93
C VAL A 461 -11.17 1.05 -21.41
N GLY A 462 -11.81 1.87 -22.26
CA GLY A 462 -12.27 3.20 -21.91
C GLY A 462 -13.56 3.19 -21.09
N TYR A 463 -13.67 4.14 -20.14
CA TYR A 463 -14.90 4.36 -19.38
C TYR A 463 -16.08 4.71 -20.30
N MET A 464 -15.79 5.44 -21.37
CA MET A 464 -16.60 5.59 -22.58
C MET A 464 -15.71 5.31 -23.79
N TYR A 465 -16.30 5.00 -24.94
CA TYR A 465 -15.57 4.62 -26.16
C TYR A 465 -16.39 4.85 -27.43
N GLY A 466 -15.74 4.78 -28.58
CA GLY A 466 -16.41 4.81 -29.89
C GLY A 466 -17.06 6.15 -30.22
N THR A 467 -17.60 6.30 -31.43
CA THR A 467 -18.41 7.48 -31.79
C THR A 467 -19.85 7.33 -31.29
N THR A 468 -20.69 8.37 -31.41
CA THR A 468 -22.13 8.29 -31.09
C THR A 468 -22.85 7.22 -31.93
N ALA A 469 -22.38 6.99 -33.16
CA ALA A 469 -22.86 5.92 -34.04
C ALA A 469 -22.29 4.54 -33.65
N GLY A 470 -21.32 4.47 -32.73
CA GLY A 470 -20.66 3.25 -32.27
C GLY A 470 -19.47 2.82 -33.14
N ALA A 471 -18.95 3.70 -33.99
CA ALA A 471 -17.78 3.37 -34.79
C ALA A 471 -16.53 3.23 -33.91
N ILE A 472 -15.72 2.21 -34.19
CA ILE A 472 -14.42 1.89 -33.58
C ILE A 472 -13.43 1.48 -34.67
N GLY A 473 -12.20 1.11 -34.30
CA GLY A 473 -11.19 0.58 -35.24
C GLY A 473 -10.24 1.65 -35.80
N SER A 474 -10.29 2.86 -35.27
CA SER A 474 -9.24 3.87 -35.41
C SER A 474 -8.99 4.51 -34.05
N ARG A 475 -7.80 5.10 -33.86
CA ARG A 475 -7.46 5.76 -32.60
C ARG A 475 -8.44 6.88 -32.24
N GLU A 476 -8.79 7.71 -33.22
CA GLU A 476 -9.76 8.80 -33.07
C GLU A 476 -11.15 8.27 -32.67
N ASN A 477 -11.67 7.28 -33.39
CA ASN A 477 -12.98 6.70 -33.07
C ASN A 477 -12.98 6.06 -31.68
N ASN A 478 -11.91 5.36 -31.31
CA ASN A 478 -11.80 4.70 -30.02
C ASN A 478 -11.81 5.70 -28.85
N LEU A 479 -11.34 6.93 -29.06
CA LEU A 479 -11.31 8.02 -28.07
C LEU A 479 -12.55 8.92 -28.07
N ALA A 480 -13.47 8.78 -29.03
CA ALA A 480 -14.57 9.73 -29.24
C ALA A 480 -15.69 9.71 -28.18
N ASN A 481 -15.67 8.76 -27.23
CA ASN A 481 -16.54 8.69 -26.04
C ASN A 481 -18.06 8.77 -26.30
N GLY A 482 -18.54 8.33 -27.45
CA GLY A 482 -19.96 8.35 -27.81
C GLY A 482 -20.78 7.14 -27.31
N LYS A 483 -20.14 6.14 -26.70
CA LYS A 483 -20.79 4.97 -26.07
C LYS A 483 -20.29 4.75 -24.65
N ASP A 484 -21.20 4.34 -23.78
CA ASP A 484 -20.91 3.99 -22.41
C ASP A 484 -20.37 2.56 -22.29
N SER A 485 -19.42 2.36 -21.37
CA SER A 485 -19.06 1.04 -20.87
C SER A 485 -20.16 0.44 -19.97
N ASN A 486 -20.11 -0.87 -19.74
CA ASN A 486 -21.02 -1.53 -18.80
C ASN A 486 -20.85 -0.97 -17.38
N ILE A 487 -19.61 -0.70 -16.95
CA ILE A 487 -19.36 -0.13 -15.62
C ILE A 487 -19.89 1.30 -15.49
N LYS A 488 -19.78 2.14 -16.54
CA LYS A 488 -20.38 3.47 -16.53
C LYS A 488 -21.90 3.38 -16.35
N THR A 489 -22.56 2.49 -17.08
CA THR A 489 -24.00 2.24 -16.92
C THR A 489 -24.34 1.88 -15.45
N LYS A 490 -23.48 1.10 -14.78
CA LYS A 490 -23.67 0.75 -13.36
C LYS A 490 -23.45 1.93 -12.41
N VAL A 491 -22.52 2.83 -12.73
CA VAL A 491 -22.30 4.09 -12.00
C VAL A 491 -23.49 5.03 -12.18
N ASP A 492 -24.05 5.15 -13.39
CA ASP A 492 -25.25 5.95 -13.64
C ASP A 492 -26.49 5.38 -12.94
N GLU A 493 -26.59 4.05 -12.81
CA GLU A 493 -27.61 3.42 -11.97
C GLU A 493 -27.47 3.81 -10.49
N PHE A 494 -26.24 3.84 -9.97
CA PHE A 494 -25.95 4.32 -8.61
C PHE A 494 -26.36 5.79 -8.45
N TYR A 495 -26.01 6.65 -9.41
CA TYR A 495 -26.42 8.07 -9.40
C TYR A 495 -27.93 8.20 -9.24
N ASN A 496 -28.70 7.53 -10.09
CA ASN A 496 -30.16 7.62 -10.06
C ASN A 496 -30.76 7.05 -8.76
N LYS A 497 -30.28 5.87 -8.35
CA LYS A 497 -30.85 5.17 -7.18
C LYS A 497 -30.49 5.82 -5.86
N TYR A 498 -29.34 6.47 -5.78
CA TYR A 498 -28.82 7.01 -4.52
C TYR A 498 -28.79 8.53 -4.52
N ILE A 499 -28.14 9.18 -5.49
CA ILE A 499 -28.03 10.64 -5.51
C ILE A 499 -29.39 11.29 -5.79
N VAL A 500 -30.04 10.93 -6.90
CA VAL A 500 -31.32 11.55 -7.29
C VAL A 500 -32.43 11.21 -6.31
N ALA A 501 -32.54 9.93 -5.92
CA ALA A 501 -33.58 9.50 -4.98
C ALA A 501 -33.51 10.18 -3.61
N ASN A 502 -32.32 10.67 -3.21
CA ASN A 502 -32.12 11.40 -1.96
C ASN A 502 -31.95 12.92 -2.16
N ASN A 503 -32.19 13.45 -3.37
CA ASN A 503 -32.05 14.87 -3.72
C ASN A 503 -30.67 15.46 -3.37
N LEU A 504 -29.60 14.75 -3.74
CA LEU A 504 -28.21 15.12 -3.40
C LEU A 504 -27.45 15.85 -4.52
N GLN A 505 -28.11 16.14 -5.64
CA GLN A 505 -27.46 16.69 -6.85
C GLN A 505 -26.74 18.02 -6.58
N ASP A 506 -27.28 18.86 -5.70
CA ASP A 506 -26.73 20.19 -5.37
C ASP A 506 -25.40 20.10 -4.58
N TYR A 507 -25.04 18.92 -4.06
CA TYR A 507 -23.78 18.70 -3.35
C TYR A 507 -22.66 18.18 -4.26
N LEU A 508 -22.95 17.97 -5.55
CA LEU A 508 -21.96 17.46 -6.50
C LEU A 508 -21.25 18.60 -7.22
N ALA A 509 -19.94 18.46 -7.33
CA ALA A 509 -19.11 19.34 -8.12
C ALA A 509 -18.54 18.58 -9.31
N ASP A 510 -18.55 19.21 -10.49
CA ASP A 510 -17.90 18.66 -11.67
C ASP A 510 -16.41 19.01 -11.66
N THR A 511 -15.59 18.07 -11.20
CA THR A 511 -14.12 18.17 -11.16
C THR A 511 -13.42 17.10 -11.97
N GLY A 512 -14.18 16.38 -12.78
CA GLY A 512 -13.67 15.38 -13.72
C GLY A 512 -13.12 14.11 -13.09
N PHE A 513 -13.03 13.05 -13.89
CA PHE A 513 -12.43 11.77 -13.52
C PHE A 513 -11.50 11.32 -14.64
N CYS A 514 -10.22 11.07 -14.36
CA CYS A 514 -9.25 10.80 -15.42
C CYS A 514 -9.22 9.31 -15.82
N GLY A 515 -9.51 9.00 -17.09
CA GLY A 515 -9.31 7.67 -17.65
C GLY A 515 -7.87 7.43 -18.09
N ASP A 516 -7.21 8.44 -18.65
CA ASP A 516 -5.85 8.38 -19.22
C ASP A 516 -5.58 7.14 -20.10
N ARG A 517 -6.14 7.14 -21.32
CA ARG A 517 -5.80 6.16 -22.37
C ARG A 517 -4.58 6.60 -23.18
N SER A 518 -3.73 7.50 -22.67
CA SER A 518 -2.46 7.83 -23.34
C SER A 518 -1.60 6.56 -23.50
N ILE A 519 -0.87 6.47 -24.61
CA ILE A 519 -0.02 5.31 -24.92
C ILE A 519 1.39 5.61 -24.41
N THR A 520 2.02 4.64 -23.76
CA THR A 520 3.36 4.81 -23.18
C THR A 520 4.44 4.09 -23.97
N ASN A 521 4.51 2.75 -23.90
CA ASN A 521 5.67 1.98 -24.35
C ASN A 521 5.42 1.16 -25.61
N SER A 522 4.17 0.76 -25.85
CA SER A 522 3.83 -0.15 -26.95
C SER A 522 2.35 -0.04 -27.35
N GLY A 523 2.10 -0.43 -28.60
CA GLY A 523 0.77 -0.43 -29.21
C GLY A 523 0.38 0.92 -29.82
N ASP A 524 -0.81 0.95 -30.39
CA ASP A 524 -1.38 2.10 -31.08
C ASP A 524 -2.78 2.48 -30.55
N GLY A 525 -3.32 1.69 -29.61
CA GLY A 525 -4.62 1.92 -29.01
C GLY A 525 -5.80 1.73 -29.96
N TYR A 526 -5.62 1.03 -31.10
CA TYR A 526 -6.73 0.65 -31.98
C TYR A 526 -6.55 -0.70 -32.71
N SER A 527 -5.33 -1.19 -32.89
CA SER A 527 -5.08 -2.52 -33.48
C SER A 527 -5.57 -3.63 -32.57
N THR A 528 -6.44 -4.49 -33.09
CA THR A 528 -7.03 -5.64 -32.37
C THR A 528 -6.09 -6.84 -32.26
N THR A 529 -4.96 -6.80 -32.98
CA THR A 529 -3.95 -7.88 -33.01
C THR A 529 -2.68 -7.54 -32.23
N SER A 530 -2.61 -6.35 -31.64
CA SER A 530 -1.40 -5.82 -31.02
C SER A 530 -1.64 -5.49 -29.56
N TYR A 531 -0.67 -5.83 -28.71
CA TYR A 531 -0.67 -5.41 -27.31
C TYR A 531 -0.48 -3.89 -27.20
N THR A 532 -1.24 -3.24 -26.31
CA THR A 532 -1.13 -1.80 -26.04
C THR A 532 -1.00 -1.54 -24.54
N GLU A 533 0.02 -0.77 -24.12
CA GLU A 533 0.16 -0.26 -22.75
C GLU A 533 -0.33 1.17 -22.62
N TYR A 534 -1.12 1.44 -21.58
CA TYR A 534 -1.63 2.77 -21.27
C TYR A 534 -0.82 3.46 -20.16
N GLY A 535 -0.97 4.79 -20.05
CA GLY A 535 -0.15 5.66 -19.21
C GLY A 535 -0.02 5.22 -17.75
N ALA A 536 -1.11 4.69 -17.17
CA ALA A 536 -1.13 4.20 -15.80
C ALA A 536 -0.12 3.06 -15.53
N VAL A 537 0.18 2.20 -16.52
CA VAL A 537 1.21 1.14 -16.38
C VAL A 537 2.56 1.74 -16.04
N ASN A 538 2.94 2.78 -16.77
CA ASN A 538 4.23 3.42 -16.62
C ASN A 538 4.37 4.07 -15.23
N ARG A 539 3.31 4.74 -14.77
CA ARG A 539 3.31 5.44 -13.48
C ARG A 539 3.14 4.53 -12.27
N LEU A 540 2.47 3.38 -12.40
CA LEU A 540 2.01 2.62 -11.22
C LEU A 540 2.59 1.21 -11.11
N ALA A 541 3.10 0.62 -12.19
CA ALA A 541 3.55 -0.79 -12.17
C ALA A 541 5.02 -1.01 -12.54
N LYS A 542 5.64 -0.09 -13.28
CA LYS A 542 7.08 -0.19 -13.62
C LYS A 542 7.95 0.16 -12.39
N THR A 543 9.26 0.20 -12.60
CA THR A 543 10.27 0.29 -11.53
C THR A 543 10.10 1.52 -10.64
N ASN A 544 9.93 2.70 -11.23
CA ASN A 544 9.76 3.96 -10.49
C ASN A 544 8.29 4.37 -10.55
N LYS A 545 7.59 4.22 -9.43
CA LYS A 545 6.17 4.57 -9.33
C LYS A 545 6.01 6.05 -8.98
N LEU A 546 5.20 6.75 -9.78
CA LEU A 546 4.99 8.19 -9.73
C LEU A 546 3.53 8.49 -10.11
N PRO A 547 2.56 8.26 -9.19
CA PRO A 547 1.17 8.61 -9.44
C PRO A 547 1.00 10.11 -9.63
N VAL A 548 -0.01 10.50 -10.40
CA VAL A 548 -0.37 11.91 -10.65
C VAL A 548 -1.85 12.16 -10.42
N LEU A 549 -2.22 13.37 -9.99
CA LEU A 549 -3.62 13.78 -9.86
C LEU A 549 -4.11 14.66 -11.03
N THR A 550 -3.22 14.99 -11.96
CA THR A 550 -3.55 15.64 -13.23
C THR A 550 -3.96 14.60 -14.27
N CYS A 551 -4.80 15.00 -15.22
CA CYS A 551 -5.12 14.16 -16.36
C CYS A 551 -4.23 14.49 -17.57
N PRO A 552 -3.38 13.55 -18.03
CA PRO A 552 -2.46 13.83 -19.14
C PRO A 552 -3.16 14.19 -20.45
N ASP A 553 -4.27 13.53 -20.76
CA ASP A 553 -5.09 13.78 -21.96
C ASP A 553 -6.46 14.35 -21.55
N LYS A 554 -6.48 15.65 -21.24
CA LYS A 554 -7.70 16.32 -20.75
C LYS A 554 -8.83 16.33 -21.78
N GLU A 555 -8.48 16.48 -23.05
CA GLU A 555 -9.44 16.64 -24.14
C GLU A 555 -10.24 15.36 -24.39
N HIS A 556 -9.63 14.19 -24.19
CA HIS A 556 -10.31 12.91 -24.43
C HIS A 556 -10.66 12.15 -23.14
N ASP A 557 -9.91 12.34 -22.05
CA ASP A 557 -9.96 11.43 -20.91
C ASP A 557 -10.14 12.08 -19.54
N LEU A 558 -10.21 13.41 -19.45
CA LEU A 558 -10.76 14.06 -18.26
C LEU A 558 -12.29 14.12 -18.40
N TYR A 559 -12.96 13.08 -17.90
CA TYR A 559 -14.40 12.92 -18.04
C TYR A 559 -15.15 13.92 -17.15
N THR A 560 -15.78 14.93 -17.76
CA THR A 560 -16.54 16.00 -17.09
C THR A 560 -17.95 16.12 -17.68
N VAL A 561 -18.83 16.86 -17.01
CA VAL A 561 -20.11 17.32 -17.58
C VAL A 561 -19.90 18.63 -18.35
N ASP A 562 -19.09 19.53 -17.79
CA ASP A 562 -18.71 20.81 -18.35
C ASP A 562 -17.50 20.64 -19.28
N SER A 563 -17.69 20.92 -20.57
CA SER A 563 -16.65 20.84 -21.60
C SER A 563 -15.57 21.94 -21.48
N THR A 564 -15.75 22.93 -20.61
CA THR A 564 -14.69 23.91 -20.31
C THR A 564 -13.67 23.38 -19.31
N LYS A 565 -14.01 22.32 -18.56
CA LYS A 565 -13.13 21.68 -17.57
C LYS A 565 -12.44 20.42 -18.06
N GLY A 566 -13.01 19.76 -19.07
CA GLY A 566 -12.56 18.47 -19.59
C GLY A 566 -13.31 18.12 -20.87
N ASN A 567 -13.55 16.84 -21.12
CA ASN A 567 -14.13 16.37 -22.38
C ASN A 567 -15.65 16.56 -22.51
N GLY A 568 -16.36 16.95 -21.45
CA GLY A 568 -17.81 17.19 -21.45
C GLY A 568 -18.67 15.95 -21.79
N ALA A 569 -18.11 14.75 -21.71
CA ALA A 569 -18.78 13.53 -22.15
C ALA A 569 -19.73 12.93 -21.10
N LEU A 570 -19.61 13.32 -19.83
CA LEU A 570 -20.47 12.81 -18.76
C LEU A 570 -21.83 13.49 -18.75
N THR A 571 -22.86 12.72 -18.40
CA THR A 571 -24.17 13.27 -18.02
C THR A 571 -24.23 13.56 -16.53
N ASN A 572 -23.55 12.76 -15.70
CA ASN A 572 -23.57 12.84 -14.24
C ASN A 572 -22.14 13.07 -13.72
N PRO A 573 -21.91 14.00 -12.78
CA PRO A 573 -20.57 14.34 -12.30
C PRO A 573 -20.07 13.34 -11.22
N ILE A 574 -20.19 12.05 -11.49
CA ILE A 574 -19.65 10.97 -10.66
C ILE A 574 -18.88 9.96 -11.52
N GLY A 575 -17.97 9.22 -10.89
CA GLY A 575 -17.12 8.26 -11.59
C GLY A 575 -16.49 7.27 -10.62
N LEU A 576 -15.54 6.49 -11.12
CA LEU A 576 -14.74 5.58 -10.30
C LEU A 576 -13.53 6.32 -9.73
N MET A 577 -12.95 5.80 -8.64
CA MET A 577 -11.61 6.20 -8.20
C MET A 577 -10.59 5.89 -9.30
N THR A 578 -9.57 6.73 -9.45
CA THR A 578 -8.43 6.46 -10.36
C THR A 578 -7.41 5.53 -9.70
N ALA A 579 -6.62 4.81 -10.51
CA ALA A 579 -5.55 3.98 -9.96
C ALA A 579 -4.44 4.84 -9.30
N ASP A 580 -4.21 6.05 -9.82
CA ASP A 580 -3.31 7.02 -9.22
C ASP A 580 -3.79 7.47 -7.83
N GLU A 581 -5.09 7.73 -7.62
CA GLU A 581 -5.65 8.04 -6.29
C GLU A 581 -5.48 6.88 -5.30
N ALA A 582 -5.65 5.64 -5.74
CA ALA A 582 -5.37 4.46 -4.90
C ALA A 582 -3.88 4.38 -4.51
N ALA A 583 -2.97 4.71 -5.44
CA ALA A 583 -1.54 4.76 -5.16
C ALA A 583 -1.17 5.92 -4.22
N MET A 584 -1.80 7.09 -4.38
CA MET A 584 -1.70 8.22 -3.45
C MET A 584 -2.09 7.82 -2.03
N ALA A 585 -3.17 7.03 -1.90
CA ALA A 585 -3.66 6.49 -0.62
C ALA A 585 -2.73 5.46 0.05
N GLY A 586 -1.69 4.98 -0.64
CA GLY A 586 -0.71 4.03 -0.09
C GLY A 586 -0.72 2.64 -0.70
N MET A 587 -1.53 2.38 -1.73
CA MET A 587 -1.51 1.12 -2.46
C MET A 587 -0.32 1.06 -3.43
N VAL A 588 0.25 -0.13 -3.64
CA VAL A 588 1.33 -0.33 -4.61
C VAL A 588 1.02 -1.58 -5.43
N ASN A 589 1.10 -1.46 -6.76
CA ASN A 589 0.82 -2.59 -7.64
C ASN A 589 1.76 -3.78 -7.34
N GLY A 590 1.17 -4.94 -7.10
CA GLY A 590 1.89 -6.17 -6.74
C GLY A 590 2.28 -6.30 -5.28
N TYR A 591 1.80 -5.42 -4.39
CA TYR A 591 1.96 -5.48 -2.94
C TYR A 591 0.60 -5.57 -2.26
N LEU A 592 0.47 -6.43 -1.25
CA LEU A 592 -0.69 -6.44 -0.37
C LEU A 592 -0.53 -5.34 0.69
N ASN A 593 -1.56 -4.52 0.88
CA ASN A 593 -1.62 -3.51 1.93
C ASN A 593 -3.02 -3.48 2.53
N THR A 594 -3.23 -4.17 3.66
CA THR A 594 -4.57 -4.26 4.25
C THR A 594 -4.92 -3.06 5.14
N LEU A 595 -3.93 -2.19 5.39
CA LEU A 595 -4.02 -1.03 6.29
C LEU A 595 -4.28 0.28 5.58
N SER A 596 -4.13 0.33 4.25
CA SER A 596 -4.57 1.50 3.51
C SER A 596 -6.08 1.71 3.68
N TYR A 597 -6.51 2.94 3.88
CA TYR A 597 -7.94 3.24 4.08
C TYR A 597 -8.82 2.92 2.86
N VAL A 598 -8.23 2.75 1.68
CA VAL A 598 -8.91 2.34 0.44
C VAL A 598 -8.94 0.82 0.24
N TYR A 599 -8.35 0.05 1.16
CA TYR A 599 -8.40 -1.40 1.13
C TYR A 599 -9.77 -1.91 1.63
N THR A 600 -10.47 -2.61 0.75
CA THR A 600 -11.80 -3.17 1.03
C THR A 600 -11.79 -4.68 1.25
N GLY A 601 -10.70 -5.39 0.94
CA GLY A 601 -10.66 -6.85 0.94
C GLY A 601 -11.31 -7.51 -0.28
N THR A 602 -11.72 -6.72 -1.27
CA THR A 602 -12.29 -7.22 -2.53
C THR A 602 -11.82 -6.36 -3.70
N TRP A 603 -11.84 -6.93 -4.91
CA TRP A 603 -11.48 -6.21 -6.12
C TRP A 603 -12.54 -5.16 -6.47
N TYR A 604 -12.09 -4.00 -6.94
CA TYR A 604 -12.92 -2.95 -7.50
C TYR A 604 -12.25 -2.36 -8.75
N TRP A 605 -13.08 -1.80 -9.64
CA TRP A 605 -12.59 -1.14 -10.85
C TRP A 605 -12.11 0.28 -10.56
N THR A 606 -11.09 0.71 -11.31
CA THR A 606 -10.65 2.11 -11.35
C THR A 606 -10.90 2.69 -12.74
N MET A 607 -10.86 4.02 -12.87
CA MET A 607 -10.97 4.70 -14.18
C MET A 607 -9.79 4.39 -15.12
N SER A 608 -8.63 4.02 -14.56
CA SER A 608 -7.35 3.98 -15.25
C SER A 608 -7.12 2.60 -15.91
N PRO A 609 -7.03 2.50 -17.24
CA PRO A 609 -6.76 1.25 -17.91
C PRO A 609 -5.29 0.87 -17.76
N TYR A 610 -5.04 -0.44 -17.67
CA TYR A 610 -3.69 -0.98 -17.57
C TYR A 610 -3.15 -1.32 -18.97
N TYR A 611 -3.68 -2.36 -19.62
CA TYR A 611 -3.32 -2.70 -21.00
C TYR A 611 -4.52 -3.18 -21.80
N PHE A 612 -4.35 -3.23 -23.11
CA PHE A 612 -5.10 -4.11 -24.00
C PHE A 612 -4.21 -5.27 -24.44
N ASN A 613 -4.71 -6.50 -24.30
CA ASN A 613 -4.04 -7.69 -24.79
C ASN A 613 -4.94 -8.34 -25.85
N PRO A 614 -4.47 -8.49 -27.10
CA PRO A 614 -5.25 -9.14 -28.13
C PRO A 614 -5.63 -10.55 -27.67
N SER A 615 -6.91 -10.86 -27.72
CA SER A 615 -7.36 -12.24 -27.57
C SER A 615 -6.73 -13.05 -28.70
N ASN A 616 -5.76 -13.90 -28.39
CA ASN A 616 -5.28 -14.92 -29.33
C ASN A 616 -6.52 -15.70 -29.76
N SER A 617 -6.91 -15.60 -31.03
CA SER A 617 -7.87 -16.50 -31.65
C SER A 617 -7.19 -17.88 -31.80
N ALA A 618 -7.05 -18.54 -30.65
CA ALA A 618 -6.71 -19.94 -30.46
C ALA A 618 -7.34 -20.34 -29.12
N SER A 619 -8.67 -20.28 -29.07
CA SER A 619 -9.49 -20.87 -28.01
C SER A 619 -10.40 -21.91 -28.61
#